data_AF-A0A9P8EYA5-F1
#
_entry.id   AF-A0A9P8EYA5-F1
#
_cell.length_a   1.000
_cell.length_b   1.000
_cell.length_c   1.000
_cell.angle_alpha   90.00
_cell.angle_beta   90.00
_cell.angle_gamma   90.00
#
_symmetry.space_group_name_H-M   'P 1'
#
loop_
_entity.id
_entity.type
_entity.pdbx_description
1 polymer ?
#
loop_
_entity_poly.entity_id
_entity_poly.type
_entity_poly.pdbx_seq_one_letter_code
_entity_poly.pdbx_strand_id
1 'polypeptide(L)'
;DSETLRGWIKPEDICVLDSMQVGVQYLKDLGLKKDDDENEEDDSKEGTNVELKLAPWNTTKNFLNACQGKAMLQLHGEGDPSGRGEAFSFIKTSMKGGFRAQGESIEERLDAKRLKENGGHSYNVAKQQRAYDESIRRIWRSQHESLSSQMENSEGEADVDDEPEPAQSFRAGTPRSSMGTSVYGNNRRDDESASQFSRNSMSQNNKFMTIKRSVRDKYGNVEEQT
;
A
#
# COMPACT_ATOMS: atom_id res chain seq x y z
N ASP A 1 -23.11 41.68 -2.62
CA ASP A 1 -24.13 41.09 -1.75
C ASP A 1 -23.52 39.92 -1.00
N SER A 2 -23.89 39.72 0.27
CA SER A 2 -23.29 38.72 1.17
C SER A 2 -23.56 37.28 0.69
N GLU A 3 -24.72 37.06 0.08
CA GLU A 3 -25.12 35.75 -0.44
C GLU A 3 -24.28 35.34 -1.66
N THR A 4 -23.97 36.29 -2.54
CA THR A 4 -23.05 36.05 -3.68
C THR A 4 -21.65 35.67 -3.21
N LEU A 5 -21.14 36.33 -2.16
CA LEU A 5 -19.81 36.03 -1.60
C LEU A 5 -19.72 34.60 -1.05
N ARG A 6 -20.79 34.11 -0.41
CA ARG A 6 -20.84 32.73 0.10
C ARG A 6 -20.92 31.68 -1.01
N GLY A 7 -21.37 32.06 -2.20
CA GLY A 7 -21.46 31.16 -3.35
C GLY A 7 -20.15 30.99 -4.13
N TRP A 8 -19.11 31.80 -3.85
CA TRP A 8 -17.84 31.75 -4.59
C TRP A 8 -16.99 30.52 -4.29
N ILE A 9 -17.02 30.04 -3.05
CA ILE A 9 -16.25 28.88 -2.60
C ILE A 9 -17.20 27.97 -1.85
N LYS A 10 -17.34 26.74 -2.34
CA LYS A 10 -18.16 25.74 -1.67
C LYS A 10 -17.33 25.06 -0.58
N PRO A 11 -17.93 24.67 0.55
CA PRO A 11 -17.22 23.92 1.58
C PRO A 11 -16.64 22.60 1.03
N GLU A 12 -17.30 21.97 0.06
CA GLU A 12 -16.80 20.75 -0.59
C GLU A 12 -15.49 20.97 -1.35
N ASP A 13 -15.30 22.15 -1.98
CA ASP A 13 -14.06 22.49 -2.67
C ASP A 13 -12.88 22.57 -1.67
N ILE A 14 -13.15 23.07 -0.46
CA ILE A 14 -12.16 23.12 0.63
C ILE A 14 -11.81 21.68 1.07
N CYS A 15 -12.81 20.82 1.30
CA CYS A 15 -12.57 19.44 1.71
C CYS A 15 -11.75 18.64 0.68
N VAL A 16 -11.96 18.89 -0.62
CA VAL A 16 -11.17 18.27 -1.70
C VAL A 16 -9.72 18.75 -1.65
N LEU A 17 -9.50 20.06 -1.45
CA LEU A 17 -8.15 20.62 -1.32
C LEU A 17 -7.42 20.09 -0.08
N ASP A 18 -8.09 20.01 1.06
CA ASP A 18 -7.51 19.49 2.30
C ASP A 18 -7.13 18.01 2.15
N SER A 19 -7.99 17.20 1.53
CA SER A 19 -7.72 15.79 1.23
C SER A 19 -6.47 15.62 0.35
N MET A 20 -6.31 16.49 -0.65
CA MET A 20 -5.11 16.52 -1.49
C MET A 20 -3.87 16.89 -0.67
N GLN A 21 -3.94 17.92 0.18
CA GLN A 21 -2.81 18.35 1.01
C GLN A 21 -2.35 17.27 1.97
N VAL A 22 -3.27 16.54 2.60
CA VAL A 22 -2.97 15.38 3.45
C VAL A 22 -2.24 14.31 2.64
N GLY A 23 -2.73 13.96 1.44
CA GLY A 23 -2.05 13.00 0.56
C GLY A 23 -0.65 13.44 0.15
N VAL A 24 -0.46 14.73 -0.18
CA VAL A 24 0.86 15.29 -0.51
C VAL A 24 1.82 15.20 0.68
N GLN A 25 1.36 15.54 1.88
CA GLN A 25 2.19 15.47 3.08
C GLN A 25 2.56 14.03 3.41
N TYR A 26 1.60 13.11 3.35
CA TYR A 26 1.83 11.69 3.58
C TYR A 26 2.92 11.12 2.65
N LEU A 27 2.86 11.43 1.35
CA LEU A 27 3.89 11.00 0.40
C LEU A 27 5.27 11.62 0.71
N LYS A 28 5.30 12.90 1.10
CA LYS A 28 6.54 13.57 1.53
C LYS A 28 7.16 12.92 2.76
N ASP A 29 6.34 12.54 3.74
CA ASP A 29 6.79 11.89 4.97
C ASP A 29 7.38 10.50 4.69
N LEU A 30 6.85 9.80 3.68
CA LEU A 30 7.43 8.55 3.16
C LEU A 30 8.67 8.76 2.28
N GLY A 31 9.07 10.01 2.02
CA GLY A 31 10.17 10.34 1.12
C GLY A 31 9.87 10.03 -0.35
N LEU A 32 8.61 9.78 -0.69
CA LEU A 32 8.16 9.49 -2.04
C LEU A 32 7.86 10.81 -2.76
N LYS A 33 8.53 11.03 -3.89
CA LYS A 33 8.20 12.12 -4.80
C LYS A 33 7.63 11.52 -6.07
N LYS A 34 6.56 12.13 -6.56
CA LYS A 34 6.10 11.86 -7.92
C LYS A 34 7.13 12.52 -8.85
N ASP A 35 7.73 11.74 -9.74
CA ASP A 35 8.57 12.31 -10.79
C ASP A 35 7.64 13.04 -11.78
N ASP A 36 7.93 14.32 -12.06
CA ASP A 36 7.09 15.17 -12.91
C ASP A 36 7.00 14.67 -14.37
N ASP A 37 7.88 13.74 -14.77
CA ASP A 37 7.96 13.14 -16.11
C ASP A 37 7.15 11.83 -16.26
N GLU A 38 6.49 11.32 -15.21
CA GLU A 38 5.61 10.15 -15.33
C GLU A 38 4.28 10.54 -15.96
N ASN A 39 4.11 10.20 -17.24
CA ASN A 39 2.84 10.34 -17.96
C ASN A 39 1.70 9.63 -17.21
N GLU A 40 0.56 10.33 -17.02
CA GLU A 40 -0.63 9.81 -16.30
C GLU A 40 -1.23 8.51 -16.88
N GLU A 41 -0.88 8.16 -18.12
CA GLU A 41 -1.31 6.90 -18.74
C GLU A 41 -0.58 5.66 -18.17
N ASP A 42 0.50 5.90 -17.44
CA ASP A 42 1.48 4.89 -17.01
C ASP A 42 1.31 4.45 -15.56
N ASP A 43 0.27 4.93 -14.85
CA ASP A 43 -0.07 4.52 -13.48
C ASP A 43 -0.31 2.99 -13.34
N SER A 44 -0.45 2.29 -14.47
CA SER A 44 -0.57 0.83 -14.54
C SER A 44 0.78 0.10 -14.58
N LYS A 45 1.93 0.81 -14.59
CA LYS A 45 3.25 0.18 -14.55
C LYS A 45 3.46 -0.60 -13.26
N GLU A 46 4.00 -1.80 -13.44
CA GLU A 46 4.45 -2.69 -12.39
C GLU A 46 5.82 -2.15 -11.92
N GLY A 47 5.91 -1.67 -10.66
CA GLY A 47 7.13 -1.07 -10.10
C GLY A 47 6.98 0.34 -9.51
N THR A 48 5.89 1.04 -9.80
CA THR A 48 5.56 2.28 -9.07
C THR A 48 5.12 1.93 -7.64
N ASN A 49 5.59 2.72 -6.67
CA ASN A 49 5.29 2.49 -5.26
C ASN A 49 3.77 2.51 -5.03
N VAL A 50 3.25 1.51 -4.30
CA VAL A 50 1.81 1.37 -4.04
C VAL A 50 1.22 2.62 -3.38
N GLU A 51 1.97 3.31 -2.54
CA GLU A 51 1.53 4.51 -1.85
C GLU A 51 1.26 5.67 -2.82
N LEU A 52 2.01 5.76 -3.93
CA LEU A 52 1.73 6.71 -4.99
C LEU A 52 0.42 6.38 -5.72
N LYS A 53 0.11 5.09 -5.90
CA LYS A 53 -1.16 4.64 -6.52
C LYS A 53 -2.36 4.89 -5.61
N LEU A 54 -2.14 4.82 -4.30
CA LEU A 54 -3.17 5.03 -3.27
C LEU A 54 -3.46 6.50 -2.98
N ALA A 55 -2.67 7.41 -3.54
CA ALA A 55 -2.91 8.84 -3.40
C ALA A 55 -4.36 9.22 -3.75
N PRO A 56 -4.99 10.14 -3.00
CA PRO A 56 -6.43 10.41 -3.09
C PRO A 56 -6.86 10.91 -4.48
N TRP A 57 -6.01 11.65 -5.19
CA TRP A 57 -6.28 12.11 -6.56
C TRP A 57 -6.25 10.97 -7.59
N ASN A 58 -5.50 9.90 -7.34
CA ASN A 58 -5.42 8.73 -8.21
C ASN A 58 -6.62 7.80 -7.96
N THR A 59 -6.88 7.43 -6.70
CA THR A 59 -7.95 6.50 -6.33
C THR A 59 -9.33 7.04 -6.72
N THR A 60 -9.61 8.32 -6.44
CA THR A 60 -10.90 8.95 -6.79
C THR A 60 -11.09 9.09 -8.30
N LYS A 61 -10.05 9.52 -9.04
CA LYS A 61 -10.06 9.60 -10.52
C LYS A 61 -10.29 8.23 -11.15
N ASN A 62 -9.60 7.20 -10.66
CA ASN A 62 -9.76 5.83 -11.14
C ASN A 62 -11.15 5.29 -10.87
N PHE A 63 -11.71 5.54 -9.68
CA PHE A 63 -13.07 5.18 -9.34
C PHE A 63 -14.09 5.82 -10.29
N LEU A 64 -13.99 7.13 -10.54
CA LEU A 64 -14.87 7.84 -11.48
C LEU A 64 -14.76 7.27 -12.91
N ASN A 65 -13.54 6.96 -13.36
CA ASN A 65 -13.32 6.34 -14.67
C ASN A 65 -13.92 4.93 -14.74
N ALA A 66 -13.87 4.16 -13.66
CA ALA A 66 -14.48 2.84 -13.59
C ALA A 66 -16.01 2.90 -13.59
N CYS A 67 -16.62 3.85 -12.87
CA CYS A 67 -18.07 4.10 -12.94
C CYS A 67 -18.54 4.44 -14.36
N GLN A 68 -17.69 5.06 -15.17
CA GLN A 68 -17.97 5.37 -16.59
C GLN A 68 -17.62 4.23 -17.55
N GLY A 69 -17.13 3.09 -17.07
CA GLY A 69 -16.69 1.97 -17.90
C GLY A 69 -15.41 2.23 -18.69
N LYS A 70 -14.66 3.31 -18.37
CA LYS A 70 -13.42 3.70 -19.05
C LYS A 70 -12.17 3.03 -18.45
N ALA A 71 -12.29 2.50 -17.24
CA ALA A 71 -11.22 1.80 -16.52
C ALA A 71 -11.79 0.62 -15.74
N MET A 72 -10.91 -0.30 -15.34
CA MET A 72 -11.21 -1.31 -14.33
C MET A 72 -10.31 -1.09 -13.12
N LEU A 73 -10.80 -1.52 -11.96
CA LEU A 73 -10.08 -1.47 -10.69
C LEU A 73 -9.56 -2.86 -10.33
N GLN A 74 -8.53 -2.92 -9.50
CA GLN A 74 -7.98 -4.17 -9.00
C GLN A 74 -8.96 -4.88 -8.05
N LEU A 75 -9.83 -4.14 -7.35
CA LEU A 75 -10.82 -4.57 -6.36
C LEU A 75 -10.25 -5.21 -5.08
N HIS A 76 -9.16 -5.95 -5.16
CA HIS A 76 -8.46 -6.60 -4.05
C HIS A 76 -6.95 -6.32 -4.11
N GLY A 77 -6.20 -6.82 -3.13
CA GLY A 77 -4.74 -6.69 -3.05
C GLY A 77 -4.30 -5.53 -2.16
N GLU A 78 -3.10 -5.01 -2.41
CA GLU A 78 -2.43 -4.03 -1.54
C GLU A 78 -3.17 -2.69 -1.38
N GLY A 79 -4.09 -2.38 -2.30
CA GLY A 79 -4.93 -1.19 -2.19
C GLY A 79 -6.22 -1.37 -1.40
N ASP A 80 -6.48 -2.54 -0.83
CA ASP A 80 -7.61 -2.77 0.07
C ASP A 80 -7.30 -2.17 1.46
N PRO A 81 -7.99 -1.08 1.88
CA PRO A 81 -7.72 -0.44 3.17
C PRO A 81 -8.10 -1.31 4.37
N SER A 82 -8.89 -2.36 4.19
CA SER A 82 -9.22 -3.30 5.27
C SER A 82 -8.10 -4.30 5.52
N GLY A 83 -7.28 -4.63 4.50
CA GLY A 83 -6.26 -5.68 4.56
C GLY A 83 -6.82 -7.12 4.68
N ARG A 84 -8.14 -7.31 4.66
CA ARG A 84 -8.82 -8.62 4.86
C ARG A 84 -9.74 -9.03 3.71
N GLY A 85 -9.80 -8.25 2.62
CA GLY A 85 -10.66 -8.53 1.47
C GLY A 85 -12.11 -8.04 1.65
N GLU A 86 -12.34 -7.14 2.61
CA GLU A 86 -13.66 -6.59 2.95
C GLU A 86 -13.86 -5.16 2.44
N ALA A 87 -12.86 -4.58 1.77
CA ALA A 87 -13.00 -3.27 1.11
C ALA A 87 -12.39 -3.30 -0.29
N PHE A 88 -12.70 -2.25 -1.05
CA PHE A 88 -12.32 -2.15 -2.46
C PHE A 88 -10.95 -1.50 -2.63
N SER A 89 -10.08 -2.18 -3.38
CA SER A 89 -8.90 -1.53 -3.96
C SER A 89 -9.28 -0.71 -5.19
N PHE A 90 -9.05 0.60 -5.12
CA PHE A 90 -9.26 1.56 -6.22
C PHE A 90 -8.01 1.78 -7.09
N ILE A 91 -7.03 0.89 -7.01
CA ILE A 91 -5.89 0.87 -7.92
C ILE A 91 -6.38 0.48 -9.32
N LYS A 92 -5.97 1.25 -10.33
CA LYS A 92 -6.29 0.97 -11.74
C LYS A 92 -5.62 -0.31 -12.21
N THR A 93 -6.37 -1.14 -12.95
CA THR A 93 -5.82 -2.32 -13.64
C THR A 93 -6.02 -2.24 -15.15
N SER A 94 -5.22 -2.99 -15.90
CA SER A 94 -5.26 -3.00 -17.37
C SER A 94 -6.48 -3.75 -17.90
N MET A 95 -7.29 -3.07 -18.72
CA MET A 95 -8.41 -3.68 -19.45
C MET A 95 -7.94 -4.83 -20.34
N LYS A 96 -6.76 -4.68 -20.97
CA LYS A 96 -6.16 -5.65 -21.88
C LYS A 96 -5.44 -6.78 -21.14
N GLY A 97 -4.97 -6.54 -19.91
CA GLY A 97 -4.25 -7.51 -19.09
C GLY A 97 -5.13 -8.52 -18.37
N GLY A 98 -6.46 -8.32 -18.42
CA GLY A 98 -7.44 -9.15 -17.73
C GLY A 98 -7.61 -8.72 -16.28
N PHE A 99 -8.85 -8.54 -15.83
CA PHE A 99 -9.18 -8.59 -14.41
C PHE A 99 -8.86 -9.99 -13.89
N ARG A 100 -8.15 -10.05 -12.76
CA ARG A 100 -7.77 -11.29 -12.10
C ARG A 100 -8.57 -11.39 -10.81
N ALA A 101 -9.36 -12.44 -10.66
CA ALA A 101 -10.14 -12.63 -9.43
C ALA A 101 -9.24 -12.98 -8.24
N GLN A 102 -9.68 -12.62 -7.03
CA GLN A 102 -9.00 -13.02 -5.79
C GLN A 102 -9.04 -14.55 -5.67
N GLY A 103 -7.88 -15.20 -5.63
CA GLY A 103 -7.78 -16.67 -5.54
C GLY A 103 -7.77 -17.43 -6.86
N GLU A 104 -7.54 -16.78 -8.01
CA GLU A 104 -7.21 -17.49 -9.26
C GLU A 104 -6.05 -18.48 -9.01
N SER A 105 -6.29 -19.76 -9.30
CA SER A 105 -5.32 -20.82 -9.05
C SER A 105 -4.04 -20.59 -9.84
N ILE A 106 -2.91 -21.07 -9.32
CA ILE A 106 -1.60 -21.02 -10.01
C ILE A 106 -1.71 -21.67 -11.41
N GLU A 107 -2.60 -22.65 -11.55
CA GLU A 107 -2.91 -23.34 -12.80
C GLU A 107 -3.59 -22.42 -13.82
N GLU A 108 -4.57 -21.60 -13.42
CA GLU A 108 -5.21 -20.64 -14.34
C GLU A 108 -4.23 -19.50 -14.72
N ARG A 109 -3.28 -19.14 -13.83
CA ARG A 109 -2.14 -18.27 -14.16
C ARG A 109 -1.19 -18.90 -15.17
N LEU A 110 -0.90 -20.19 -15.05
CA LEU A 110 -0.03 -20.93 -15.97
C LEU A 110 -0.71 -21.12 -17.33
N ASP A 111 -2.00 -21.40 -17.34
CA ASP A 111 -2.79 -21.55 -18.56
C ASP A 111 -2.93 -20.23 -19.32
N ALA A 112 -3.16 -19.11 -18.62
CA ALA A 112 -3.15 -17.79 -19.24
C ALA A 112 -1.76 -17.42 -19.82
N LYS A 113 -0.67 -17.77 -19.14
CA LYS A 113 0.70 -17.60 -19.67
C LYS A 113 0.93 -18.46 -20.91
N ARG A 114 0.52 -19.73 -20.87
CA ARG A 114 0.67 -20.70 -21.96
C ARG A 114 -0.19 -20.33 -23.19
N LEU A 115 -1.40 -19.82 -22.99
CA LEU A 115 -2.25 -19.31 -24.07
C LEU A 115 -1.65 -18.07 -24.73
N LYS A 116 -1.02 -17.19 -23.92
CA LYS A 116 -0.33 -15.99 -24.39
C LYS A 116 0.93 -16.33 -25.19
N GLU A 117 1.70 -17.34 -24.77
CA GLU A 117 2.86 -17.86 -25.51
C GLU A 117 2.47 -18.50 -26.84
N ASN A 118 1.31 -19.14 -26.91
CA ASN A 118 0.77 -19.74 -28.14
C ASN A 118 0.12 -18.73 -29.11
N GLY A 119 0.27 -17.41 -28.89
CA GLY A 119 -0.28 -16.38 -29.77
C GLY A 119 -1.80 -16.24 -29.73
N GLY A 120 -2.47 -16.87 -28.76
CA GLY A 120 -3.90 -16.73 -28.54
C GLY A 120 -4.24 -15.42 -27.84
N HIS A 121 -5.35 -14.78 -28.22
CA HIS A 121 -5.92 -13.69 -27.42
C HIS A 121 -6.40 -14.26 -26.08
N SER A 122 -5.60 -14.07 -25.03
CA SER A 122 -5.79 -14.55 -23.65
C SER A 122 -7.06 -14.04 -22.95
N TYR A 123 -7.91 -13.26 -23.61
CA TYR A 123 -8.93 -12.42 -22.96
C TYR A 123 -10.31 -12.66 -23.54
N ASN A 124 -11.16 -13.37 -22.78
CA ASN A 124 -12.59 -13.39 -23.01
C ASN A 124 -13.23 -12.25 -22.22
N VAL A 125 -13.54 -11.16 -22.91
CA VAL A 125 -14.12 -9.93 -22.31
C VAL A 125 -15.37 -10.23 -21.49
N ALA A 126 -16.24 -11.14 -21.96
CA ALA A 126 -17.46 -11.51 -21.24
C ALA A 126 -17.17 -12.33 -19.97
N LYS A 127 -16.20 -13.26 -20.00
CA LYS A 127 -15.76 -14.00 -18.82
C LYS A 127 -15.14 -13.05 -17.79
N GLN A 128 -14.29 -12.13 -18.26
CA GLN A 128 -13.62 -11.14 -17.43
C GLN A 128 -14.61 -10.18 -16.76
N GLN A 129 -15.58 -9.66 -17.52
CA GLN A 129 -16.61 -8.78 -16.96
C GLN A 129 -17.46 -9.51 -15.92
N ARG A 130 -17.83 -10.77 -16.17
CA ARG A 130 -18.58 -11.58 -15.20
C ARG A 130 -17.79 -11.79 -13.91
N ALA A 131 -16.50 -12.15 -14.01
CA ALA A 131 -15.63 -12.33 -12.85
C ALA A 131 -15.43 -11.01 -12.06
N TYR A 132 -15.34 -9.88 -12.77
CA TYR A 132 -15.26 -8.56 -12.18
C TYR A 132 -16.53 -8.21 -11.39
N ASP A 133 -17.70 -8.35 -12.02
CA ASP A 133 -18.99 -8.06 -11.40
C ASP A 133 -19.27 -8.98 -10.19
N GLU A 134 -18.89 -10.25 -10.28
CA GLU A 134 -18.98 -11.20 -9.17
C GLU A 134 -18.07 -10.80 -8.00
N SER A 135 -16.85 -10.37 -8.30
CA SER A 135 -15.92 -9.87 -7.28
C SER A 135 -16.45 -8.62 -6.59
N ILE A 136 -17.06 -7.68 -7.34
CA ILE A 136 -17.70 -6.49 -6.76
C ILE A 136 -18.80 -6.90 -5.79
N ARG A 137 -19.69 -7.82 -6.19
CA ARG A 137 -20.79 -8.29 -5.33
C ARG A 137 -20.29 -9.01 -4.09
N ARG A 138 -19.23 -9.82 -4.21
CA ARG A 138 -18.63 -10.53 -3.07
C ARG A 138 -18.08 -9.55 -2.05
N ILE A 139 -17.25 -8.59 -2.48
CA ILE A 139 -16.65 -7.58 -1.59
C ILE A 139 -17.75 -6.74 -0.95
N TRP A 140 -18.73 -6.29 -1.72
CA TRP A 140 -19.86 -5.50 -1.18
C TRP A 140 -20.62 -6.26 -0.10
N ARG A 141 -20.91 -7.55 -0.31
CA ARG A 141 -21.59 -8.38 0.71
C ARG A 141 -20.72 -8.56 1.94
N SER A 142 -19.43 -8.84 1.77
CA SER A 142 -18.48 -9.00 2.87
C SER A 142 -18.37 -7.72 3.70
N GLN A 143 -18.26 -6.56 3.03
CA GLN A 143 -18.25 -5.25 3.68
C GLN A 143 -19.53 -5.02 4.48
N HIS A 144 -20.68 -5.28 3.86
CA HIS A 144 -21.98 -5.09 4.51
C HIS A 144 -22.13 -6.03 5.71
N GLU A 145 -21.81 -7.32 5.57
CA GLU A 145 -21.88 -8.30 6.66
C GLU A 145 -20.96 -7.93 7.83
N SER A 146 -19.71 -7.57 7.53
CA SER A 146 -18.72 -7.13 8.52
C SER A 146 -19.18 -5.88 9.28
N LEU A 147 -19.65 -4.84 8.57
CA LEU A 147 -20.08 -3.57 9.18
C LEU A 147 -21.48 -3.64 9.81
N SER A 148 -22.31 -4.62 9.45
CA SER A 148 -23.65 -4.81 10.04
C SER A 148 -23.67 -5.83 11.19
N SER A 149 -22.59 -6.59 11.37
CA SER A 149 -22.46 -7.53 12.48
C SER A 149 -22.53 -6.79 13.82
N GLN A 150 -23.44 -7.23 14.70
CA GLN A 150 -23.53 -6.80 16.10
C GLN A 150 -22.73 -7.69 17.05
N MET A 151 -22.04 -8.69 16.50
CA MET A 151 -21.19 -9.58 17.28
C MET A 151 -20.01 -8.77 17.79
N GLU A 152 -19.78 -8.81 19.11
CA GLU A 152 -18.56 -8.22 19.67
C GLU A 152 -17.37 -8.88 18.99
N ASN A 153 -16.51 -8.06 18.39
CA ASN A 153 -15.22 -8.55 17.91
C ASN A 153 -14.53 -9.13 19.15
N SER A 154 -14.30 -10.44 19.15
CA SER A 154 -13.50 -11.05 20.20
C SER A 154 -12.18 -10.29 20.24
N GLU A 155 -11.87 -9.64 21.36
CA GLU A 155 -10.53 -9.12 21.67
C GLU A 155 -9.55 -10.30 21.91
N GLY A 156 -9.69 -11.35 21.10
CA GLY A 156 -8.99 -12.61 21.20
C GLY A 156 -7.68 -12.54 20.44
N GLU A 157 -6.63 -12.28 21.21
CA GLU A 157 -5.25 -12.69 20.99
C GLU A 157 -4.60 -12.07 19.74
N ALA A 158 -4.01 -10.89 19.95
CA ALA A 158 -2.65 -10.72 19.44
C ALA A 158 -1.86 -11.93 19.94
N ASP A 159 -1.29 -12.70 19.02
CA ASP A 159 -0.48 -13.90 19.28
C ASP A 159 0.69 -13.50 20.22
N VAL A 160 0.46 -13.56 21.55
CA VAL A 160 1.47 -13.30 22.58
C VAL A 160 2.16 -14.62 22.85
N ASP A 161 2.93 -15.11 21.87
CA ASP A 161 3.88 -16.20 22.07
C ASP A 161 5.25 -15.63 22.52
N ASP A 162 5.22 -14.73 23.52
CA ASP A 162 6.41 -14.16 24.18
C ASP A 162 6.55 -14.81 25.56
N GLU A 163 6.82 -16.11 25.59
CA GLU A 163 7.34 -16.80 26.78
C GLU A 163 8.74 -16.24 27.08
N PRO A 164 8.98 -15.61 28.25
CA PRO A 164 10.26 -14.97 28.53
C PRO A 164 11.34 -16.01 28.82
N GLU A 165 12.18 -16.30 27.83
CA GLU A 165 13.45 -17.02 28.01
C GLU A 165 14.36 -16.28 29.01
N PRO A 166 15.03 -17.00 29.93
CA PRO A 166 15.75 -16.39 31.04
C PRO A 166 17.04 -15.67 30.58
N ALA A 167 17.03 -14.35 30.74
CA ALA A 167 18.15 -13.43 30.96
C ALA A 167 19.55 -13.82 30.43
N GLN A 168 19.98 -13.17 29.35
CA GLN A 168 21.38 -12.83 29.13
C GLN A 168 21.55 -11.31 28.97
N SER A 169 22.05 -10.70 30.04
CA SER A 169 22.60 -9.35 30.07
C SER A 169 23.56 -9.11 28.90
N PHE A 170 23.48 -7.97 28.22
CA PHE A 170 24.51 -6.91 28.28
C PHE A 170 24.21 -5.75 27.30
N ARG A 171 24.28 -4.54 27.87
CA ARG A 171 24.39 -3.18 27.26
C ARG A 171 23.08 -2.40 27.07
N ALA A 172 22.94 -1.40 27.95
CA ALA A 172 21.88 -0.41 28.01
C ALA A 172 21.79 0.42 26.71
N GLY A 173 20.64 0.32 26.04
CA GLY A 173 20.18 1.28 25.05
C GLY A 173 19.47 2.45 25.74
N THR A 174 19.73 3.66 25.27
CA THR A 174 19.06 4.91 25.66
C THR A 174 17.53 4.82 25.51
N PRO A 175 16.73 5.54 26.33
CA PRO A 175 15.27 5.45 26.29
C PRO A 175 14.73 6.11 25.01
N ARG A 176 14.12 5.31 24.14
CA ARG A 176 13.22 5.80 23.09
C ARG A 176 11.80 5.37 23.44
N SER A 177 10.88 6.33 23.43
CA SER A 177 9.45 6.14 23.60
C SER A 177 8.82 5.49 22.36
N SER A 178 8.17 4.34 22.60
CA SER A 178 6.95 3.81 21.96
C SER A 178 6.74 4.03 20.45
N MET A 179 7.10 3.04 19.63
CA MET A 179 6.19 2.24 18.80
C MET A 179 7.04 1.15 18.11
N GLY A 180 6.72 -0.12 18.38
CA GLY A 180 7.62 -1.25 18.15
C GLY A 180 7.78 -1.66 16.68
N THR A 181 9.02 -1.91 16.28
CA THR A 181 9.38 -2.89 15.24
C THR A 181 10.46 -3.78 15.85
N SER A 182 10.10 -5.03 16.15
CA SER A 182 11.02 -6.04 16.64
C SER A 182 12.10 -6.32 15.60
N VAL A 183 13.37 -6.19 16.00
CA VAL A 183 14.56 -6.54 15.21
C VAL A 183 15.38 -7.51 16.06
N TYR A 184 14.99 -8.77 16.18
CA TYR A 184 15.89 -9.87 16.54
C TYR A 184 15.29 -11.22 16.10
N GLY A 185 16.03 -12.02 15.32
CA GLY A 185 15.63 -13.42 15.07
C GLY A 185 16.14 -14.10 13.79
N ASN A 186 17.42 -13.98 13.44
CA ASN A 186 18.04 -14.86 12.44
C ASN A 186 18.28 -16.26 13.07
N ASN A 187 17.40 -17.25 12.82
CA ASN A 187 17.73 -18.62 12.35
C ASN A 187 16.68 -19.70 12.70
N ARG A 188 16.19 -20.37 11.64
CA ARG A 188 15.56 -21.73 11.55
C ARG A 188 14.14 -21.83 12.15
N ARG A 189 13.07 -22.07 11.38
CA ARG A 189 12.78 -23.10 10.36
C ARG A 189 11.65 -22.64 9.42
N ASP A 190 11.58 -23.28 8.26
CA ASP A 190 10.70 -22.99 7.11
C ASP A 190 9.29 -22.44 7.45
N ASP A 191 9.05 -21.17 7.10
CA ASP A 191 7.71 -20.63 6.90
C ASP A 191 7.72 -19.68 5.68
N GLU A 192 6.97 -20.02 4.64
CA GLU A 192 6.85 -19.28 3.38
C GLU A 192 5.93 -18.04 3.49
N SER A 193 5.74 -17.48 4.69
CA SER A 193 4.90 -16.31 4.94
C SER A 193 5.68 -14.98 5.02
N ALA A 194 6.89 -14.91 4.45
CA ALA A 194 7.62 -13.64 4.34
C ALA A 194 6.98 -12.73 3.27
N SER A 195 6.33 -11.66 3.73
CA SER A 195 5.80 -10.59 2.87
C SER A 195 6.88 -10.09 1.89
N GLN A 196 6.48 -9.82 0.64
CA GLN A 196 7.42 -9.38 -0.41
C GLN A 196 8.18 -8.09 -0.04
N PHE A 197 7.62 -7.30 0.88
CA PHE A 197 8.25 -6.13 1.48
C PHE A 197 9.56 -6.46 2.23
N SER A 198 9.62 -7.59 2.95
CA SER A 198 10.79 -8.00 3.73
C SER A 198 11.91 -8.59 2.88
N ARG A 199 11.62 -9.07 1.66
CA ARG A 199 12.65 -9.63 0.77
C ARG A 199 13.51 -8.53 0.13
N ASN A 200 12.92 -7.36 -0.13
CA ASN A 200 13.66 -6.21 -0.66
C ASN A 200 14.53 -5.50 0.40
N SER A 201 14.22 -5.63 1.70
CA SER A 201 15.05 -5.08 2.78
C SER A 201 16.29 -5.93 3.08
N MET A 202 16.35 -7.18 2.62
CA MET A 202 17.53 -8.04 2.77
C MET A 202 18.66 -7.73 1.76
N SER A 203 18.44 -6.82 0.81
CA SER A 203 19.48 -6.26 -0.06
C SER A 203 20.14 -5.02 0.54
N GLN A 204 20.13 -4.89 1.87
CA GLN A 204 20.96 -3.91 2.56
C GLN A 204 22.41 -4.38 2.45
N ASN A 205 23.14 -3.78 1.51
CA ASN A 205 24.60 -3.74 1.59
C ASN A 205 24.95 -3.37 3.04
N ASN A 206 25.84 -4.12 3.69
CA ASN A 206 26.37 -3.89 5.05
C ASN A 206 27.13 -2.54 5.16
N LYS A 207 26.51 -1.44 4.74
CA LYS A 207 27.04 -0.08 4.69
C LYS A 207 26.47 0.64 5.89
N PHE A 208 27.35 0.97 6.82
CA PHE A 208 27.04 1.85 7.93
C PHE A 208 27.15 3.30 7.46
N MET A 209 26.21 4.16 7.87
CA MET A 209 26.32 5.59 7.66
C MET A 209 27.18 6.18 8.77
N THR A 210 28.37 6.66 8.43
CA THR A 210 29.24 7.42 9.36
C THR A 210 29.06 8.91 9.10
N ILE A 211 28.61 9.66 10.11
CA ILE A 211 28.50 11.12 10.03
C ILE A 211 29.73 11.71 10.71
N LYS A 212 30.57 12.42 9.96
CA LYS A 212 31.66 13.21 10.53
C LYS A 212 31.31 14.69 10.52
N ARG A 213 31.46 15.37 11.63
CA ARG A 213 31.19 16.80 11.79
C ARG A 213 32.43 17.54 12.29
N SER A 214 32.69 18.71 11.71
CA SER A 214 33.73 19.62 12.17
C SER A 214 33.11 20.66 13.12
N VAL A 215 33.49 20.65 14.39
CA VAL A 215 32.98 21.56 15.42
C VAL A 215 34.11 22.46 15.89
N ARG A 216 33.84 23.77 16.05
CA ARG A 216 34.83 24.70 16.63
C ARG A 216 34.75 24.65 18.15
N ASP A 217 35.88 24.43 18.80
CA ASP A 217 36.00 24.53 20.26
C ASP A 217 36.03 26.01 20.71
N LYS A 218 35.86 26.25 22.01
CA LYS A 218 35.89 27.57 22.67
C LYS A 218 37.16 28.39 22.40
N TYR A 219 38.22 27.74 21.92
CA TYR A 219 39.49 28.36 21.54
C TYR A 219 39.63 28.60 20.02
N GLY A 220 38.60 28.34 19.22
CA GLY A 220 38.59 28.58 17.78
C GLY A 220 39.23 27.48 16.93
N ASN A 221 39.75 26.43 17.55
CA ASN A 221 40.27 25.24 16.86
C ASN A 221 39.12 24.40 16.30
N VAL A 222 39.31 23.83 15.12
CA VAL A 222 38.34 22.93 14.48
C VAL A 222 38.67 21.49 14.89
N GLU A 223 37.75 20.81 15.55
CA GLU A 223 37.86 19.40 15.91
C GLU A 223 36.87 18.56 15.09
N GLU A 224 37.30 17.38 14.65
CA GLU A 224 36.46 16.43 13.93
C GLU A 224 35.84 15.45 14.94
N GLN A 225 34.51 15.37 14.94
CA GLN A 225 33.74 14.42 15.75
C GLN A 225 33.02 13.46 14.80
N THR A 226 33.06 12.17 15.11
CA THR A 226 32.36 11.10 14.39
C THR A 226 31.27 10.51 15.29
#